data_AF-A0A524C9A6-F1
#
_entry.id   AF-A0A524C9A6-F1
#
_cell.length_a   1.000
_cell.length_b   1.000
_cell.length_c   1.000
_cell.angle_alpha   90.00
_cell.angle_beta   90.00
_cell.angle_gamma   90.00
#
_symmetry.space_group_name_H-M   'P 1'
#
loop_
_entity.id
_entity.type
_entity.pdbx_description
1 polymer ?
#
loop_
_entity_poly.entity_id
_entity_poly.type
_entity_poly.pdbx_seq_one_letter_code
_entity_poly.pdbx_strand_id
1 'polypeptide(L)'
;MRDAIFSSSNEINDAIILKIKDLNKIIENLIDESEILEEYYQIWKKVGNRISDKDYTSSKQQVKKKNPTEQKLKRIFSTEIVIALIVRSLAAIKIFDINSDNFNGIEIINKYFNDLKKSKSNFLFQDDFYNIWAINFLKGDMEQIDQFIGTLLPEILKLLRKQSPKQIFLTIHQNILDLDLRKILGEIYTPPEISKLISHWVYHYLESKDSVIDLSCGVGILLSDFIEKCKKMEAYSQIKKVIGIDINPLSTLICKFILIYDDLENLQNNKISEPLVFCADSLISYANLRNSRNKIEFKIEFIGDNYDIAVDFVGKDLIGLRKILSDEINKNLNKEPSKIRLPDRLKTILKSNLLKKYFKSLLIERICAVFALNSKYDAVLGNPPYLRVQSIQPLWRREILKQKYQSAFGHFDIYYLFIELGINLLSEIGILGYVSSNKFMSTTAGSRIRDYISKNTTIKNLIDFNDSHIFEARVLPAIYILSRKKRVENFLLTSMKKIKSEEFKKIDTDDFLNYMTNTKEIDGIYKINSKPPIILDRFQPNQP
;
A
#
# COMPACT_ATOMS: atom_id res chain seq x y z
N MET A 1 19.26 -2.97 -22.76
CA MET A 1 19.08 -4.03 -21.75
C MET A 1 17.77 -3.86 -20.96
N ARG A 2 16.78 -3.14 -21.51
CA ARG A 2 15.40 -3.08 -20.96
C ARG A 2 14.56 -4.29 -21.41
N ASP A 3 15.05 -5.05 -22.40
CA ASP A 3 14.16 -5.79 -23.31
C ASP A 3 14.22 -7.32 -23.17
N ALA A 4 15.00 -7.84 -22.21
CA ALA A 4 15.32 -9.28 -22.16
C ALA A 4 14.87 -10.00 -20.87
N ILE A 5 13.94 -9.43 -20.09
CA ILE A 5 13.26 -10.13 -18.95
C ILE A 5 11.75 -10.19 -19.14
N PHE A 6 11.17 -9.28 -19.94
CA PHE A 6 9.72 -9.17 -20.10
C PHE A 6 9.22 -9.61 -21.49
N SER A 7 10.04 -10.31 -22.27
CA SER A 7 9.68 -10.77 -23.62
C SER A 7 8.76 -12.01 -23.57
N SER A 8 7.50 -11.79 -23.23
CA SER A 8 6.39 -12.64 -23.66
C SER A 8 5.14 -11.79 -23.85
N SER A 9 4.93 -11.33 -25.10
CA SER A 9 3.63 -11.02 -25.75
C SER A 9 2.61 -10.08 -25.07
N ASN A 10 2.94 -9.34 -24.01
CA ASN A 10 1.98 -8.58 -23.19
C ASN A 10 2.21 -7.07 -23.12
N GLU A 11 3.02 -6.50 -23.99
CA GLU A 11 3.26 -5.05 -24.00
C GLU A 11 2.04 -4.29 -24.51
N ILE A 12 1.62 -3.26 -23.75
CA ILE A 12 0.78 -2.21 -24.31
C ILE A 12 1.63 -1.54 -25.39
N ASN A 13 1.24 -1.66 -26.66
CA ASN A 13 1.96 -1.02 -27.76
C ASN A 13 2.12 0.49 -27.50
N ASP A 14 3.26 1.05 -27.87
CA ASP A 14 3.59 2.47 -27.84
C ASP A 14 2.45 3.37 -28.34
N ALA A 15 1.68 2.92 -29.35
CA ALA A 15 0.52 3.66 -29.85
C ALA A 15 -0.58 3.87 -28.79
N ILE A 16 -0.86 2.86 -27.95
CA ILE A 16 -1.84 2.97 -26.86
C ILE A 16 -1.27 3.83 -25.73
N ILE A 17 0.03 3.68 -25.40
CA ILE A 17 0.69 4.51 -24.39
C ILE A 17 0.63 5.99 -24.78
N LEU A 18 0.87 6.30 -26.07
CA LEU A 18 0.79 7.67 -26.59
C LEU A 18 -0.62 8.24 -26.38
N LYS A 19 -1.65 7.49 -26.78
CA LYS A 19 -3.04 7.92 -26.58
C LYS A 19 -3.36 8.13 -25.09
N ILE A 20 -2.95 7.23 -24.18
CA ILE A 20 -3.14 7.43 -22.73
C ILE A 20 -2.52 8.75 -22.25
N LYS A 21 -1.35 9.11 -22.77
CA LYS A 21 -0.72 10.42 -22.48
C LYS A 21 -1.55 11.58 -23.01
N ASP A 22 -2.18 11.43 -24.18
CA ASP A 22 -3.08 12.44 -24.74
C ASP A 22 -4.31 12.65 -23.86
N LEU A 23 -4.95 11.58 -23.37
CA LEU A 23 -6.06 11.69 -22.40
C LEU A 23 -5.63 12.36 -21.10
N ASN A 24 -4.48 11.97 -20.57
CA ASN A 24 -3.92 12.60 -19.37
C ASN A 24 -3.71 14.11 -19.58
N LYS A 25 -3.35 14.52 -20.79
CA LYS A 25 -3.15 15.93 -21.14
C LYS A 25 -4.46 16.69 -21.27
N ILE A 26 -5.50 16.07 -21.85
CA ILE A 26 -6.85 16.64 -21.89
C ILE A 26 -7.35 16.87 -20.46
N ILE A 27 -7.28 15.86 -19.59
CA ILE A 27 -7.70 15.98 -18.19
C ILE A 27 -6.84 17.02 -17.44
N GLU A 28 -5.53 17.09 -17.71
CA GLU A 28 -4.64 18.10 -17.12
C GLU A 28 -5.12 19.52 -17.42
N ASN A 29 -5.51 19.81 -18.67
CA ASN A 29 -6.03 21.12 -19.06
C ASN A 29 -7.39 21.41 -18.41
N LEU A 30 -8.26 20.40 -18.31
CA LEU A 30 -9.59 20.56 -17.70
C LEU A 30 -9.54 20.90 -16.22
N ILE A 31 -8.47 20.53 -15.50
CA ILE A 31 -8.27 20.94 -14.11
C ILE A 31 -8.20 22.48 -14.01
N ASP A 32 -7.56 23.15 -14.98
CA ASP A 32 -7.46 24.61 -15.02
C ASP A 32 -8.76 25.31 -15.43
N GLU A 33 -9.59 24.63 -16.21
CA GLU A 33 -10.79 25.20 -16.83
C GLU A 33 -12.07 24.95 -16.01
N SER A 34 -12.07 23.94 -15.13
CA SER A 34 -13.22 23.55 -14.32
C SER A 34 -13.01 23.81 -12.84
N GLU A 35 -13.81 24.72 -12.27
CA GLU A 35 -13.81 25.01 -10.82
C GLU A 35 -14.00 23.74 -9.96
N ILE A 36 -14.83 22.80 -10.45
CA ILE A 36 -15.12 21.55 -9.75
C ILE A 36 -13.89 20.62 -9.78
N LEU A 37 -13.20 20.49 -10.92
CA LEU A 37 -11.98 19.67 -11.00
C LEU A 37 -10.84 20.28 -10.21
N GLU A 38 -10.72 21.60 -10.20
CA GLU A 38 -9.75 22.30 -9.38
C GLU A 38 -10.03 22.05 -7.89
N GLU A 39 -11.29 22.07 -7.45
CA GLU A 39 -11.64 21.69 -6.06
C GLU A 39 -11.23 20.25 -5.74
N TYR A 40 -11.51 19.30 -6.64
CA TYR A 40 -11.11 17.89 -6.48
C TYR A 40 -9.59 17.73 -6.39
N TYR A 41 -8.87 18.44 -7.25
CA TYR A 41 -7.41 18.47 -7.27
C TYR A 41 -6.84 19.01 -5.95
N GLN A 42 -7.38 20.13 -5.44
CA GLN A 42 -6.93 20.70 -4.17
C GLN A 42 -7.18 19.77 -2.98
N ILE A 43 -8.27 19.00 -3.00
CA ILE A 43 -8.55 17.98 -1.98
C ILE A 43 -7.62 16.78 -2.12
N TRP A 44 -7.39 16.30 -3.34
CA TRP A 44 -6.45 15.22 -3.65
C TRP A 44 -5.04 15.52 -3.10
N LYS A 45 -4.58 16.77 -3.21
CA LYS A 45 -3.28 17.21 -2.66
C LYS A 45 -3.20 17.02 -1.14
N LYS A 46 -4.32 17.25 -0.42
CA LYS A 46 -4.40 17.15 1.05
C LYS A 46 -4.56 15.71 1.55
N VAL A 47 -5.32 14.87 0.86
CA VAL A 47 -5.61 13.50 1.37
C VAL A 47 -4.38 12.60 1.35
N GLY A 48 -3.57 12.69 0.29
CA GLY A 48 -2.39 11.85 0.11
C GLY A 48 -1.09 12.42 0.70
N ASN A 49 -1.14 13.57 1.38
CA ASN A 49 0.04 14.27 1.92
C ASN A 49 1.16 14.47 0.89
N ARG A 50 0.77 14.91 -0.32
CA ARG A 50 1.63 14.95 -1.51
C ARG A 50 2.54 16.17 -1.59
N ILE A 51 2.22 17.21 -0.82
CA ILE A 51 2.99 18.45 -0.74
C ILE A 51 3.54 18.59 0.67
N SER A 52 4.77 19.08 0.76
CA SER A 52 5.35 19.54 2.02
C SER A 52 5.13 21.05 2.20
N ASP A 53 4.91 21.53 3.42
CA ASP A 53 4.70 22.97 3.69
C ASP A 53 5.90 23.85 3.30
N LYS A 54 7.10 23.28 3.16
CA LYS A 54 8.34 23.96 2.74
C LYS A 54 9.26 22.99 1.99
N ASP A 55 9.95 23.50 0.96
CA ASP A 55 11.09 22.82 0.34
C ASP A 55 12.08 22.32 1.42
N TYR A 56 12.58 21.09 1.30
CA TYR A 56 13.49 20.52 2.30
C TYR A 56 14.81 20.06 1.68
N THR A 57 15.89 20.18 2.44
CA THR A 57 17.25 19.83 1.97
C THR A 57 17.61 18.41 2.39
N SER A 58 18.04 17.59 1.43
CA SER A 58 18.52 16.23 1.74
C SER A 58 20.02 16.26 2.09
N SER A 59 20.40 15.64 3.22
CA SER A 59 21.76 15.75 3.77
C SER A 59 22.84 14.97 3.01
N LYS A 60 22.51 14.13 2.02
CA LYS A 60 23.52 13.40 1.24
C LYS A 60 24.00 14.12 -0.01
N GLN A 61 23.30 15.15 -0.48
CA GLN A 61 23.66 15.85 -1.72
C GLN A 61 23.55 17.39 -1.62
N GLN A 62 23.18 17.96 -0.47
CA GLN A 62 22.79 19.38 -0.36
C GLN A 62 21.74 19.82 -1.40
N VAL A 63 21.05 18.87 -2.04
CA VAL A 63 19.99 19.15 -3.01
C VAL A 63 18.74 19.52 -2.21
N LYS A 64 18.27 20.76 -2.39
CA LYS A 64 16.90 21.17 -2.05
C LYS A 64 15.95 20.31 -2.88
N LYS A 65 15.26 19.37 -2.22
CA LYS A 65 14.08 18.74 -2.81
C LYS A 65 12.94 19.74 -2.72
N LYS A 66 12.65 20.37 -3.85
CA LYS A 66 11.48 21.22 -4.00
C LYS A 66 10.23 20.35 -4.13
N ASN A 67 9.09 20.88 -3.71
CA ASN A 67 7.82 20.28 -4.09
C ASN A 67 7.74 20.14 -5.62
N PRO A 68 7.08 19.10 -6.16
CA PRO A 68 6.81 19.02 -7.59
C PRO A 68 6.09 20.29 -8.06
N THR A 69 6.33 20.71 -9.30
CA THR A 69 5.62 21.85 -9.88
C THR A 69 4.12 21.55 -9.95
N GLU A 70 3.26 22.57 -9.92
CA GLU A 70 1.81 22.39 -10.06
C GLU A 70 1.45 21.62 -11.34
N GLN A 71 2.13 21.88 -12.45
CA GLN A 71 1.97 21.09 -13.69
C GLN A 71 2.27 19.60 -13.48
N LYS A 72 3.34 19.25 -12.75
CA LYS A 72 3.66 17.85 -12.44
C LYS A 72 2.60 17.23 -11.53
N LEU A 73 2.11 17.96 -10.53
CA LEU A 73 1.06 17.47 -9.63
C LEU A 73 -0.25 17.23 -10.37
N LYS A 74 -0.68 18.13 -11.25
CA LYS A 74 -1.86 17.93 -12.12
C LYS A 74 -1.70 16.71 -13.02
N ARG A 75 -0.52 16.52 -13.60
CA ARG A 75 -0.22 15.31 -14.39
C ARG A 75 -0.28 14.02 -13.58
N ILE A 76 0.16 14.04 -12.31
CA ILE A 76 -0.03 12.90 -11.41
C ILE A 76 -1.53 12.67 -11.20
N PHE A 77 -2.28 13.71 -10.84
CA PHE A 77 -3.70 13.60 -10.56
C PHE A 77 -4.49 13.07 -11.78
N SER A 78 -4.25 13.58 -12.98
CA SER A 78 -4.87 13.09 -14.22
C SER A 78 -4.52 11.63 -14.49
N THR A 79 -3.27 11.24 -14.28
CA THR A 79 -2.84 9.84 -14.44
C THR A 79 -3.56 8.92 -13.44
N GLU A 80 -3.71 9.33 -12.19
CA GLU A 80 -4.42 8.55 -11.18
C GLU A 80 -5.92 8.42 -11.48
N ILE A 81 -6.55 9.47 -12.03
CA ILE A 81 -7.94 9.44 -12.53
C ILE A 81 -8.10 8.35 -13.61
N VAL A 82 -7.19 8.31 -14.58
CA VAL A 82 -7.22 7.31 -15.67
C VAL A 82 -6.98 5.90 -15.15
N ILE A 83 -6.04 5.70 -14.22
CA ILE A 83 -5.81 4.38 -13.60
C ILE A 83 -7.04 3.92 -12.82
N ALA A 84 -7.66 4.80 -12.04
CA ALA A 84 -8.88 4.48 -11.30
C ALA A 84 -10.03 4.09 -12.25
N LEU A 85 -10.18 4.78 -13.39
CA LEU A 85 -11.13 4.42 -14.44
C LEU A 85 -10.86 3.01 -14.97
N ILE A 86 -9.62 2.70 -15.36
CA ILE A 86 -9.25 1.39 -15.91
C ILE A 86 -9.55 0.27 -14.89
N VAL A 87 -9.14 0.44 -13.64
CA VAL A 87 -9.33 -0.55 -12.57
C VAL A 87 -10.82 -0.79 -12.31
N ARG A 88 -11.62 0.27 -12.21
CA ARG A 88 -13.07 0.17 -12.01
C ARG A 88 -13.77 -0.47 -13.20
N SER A 89 -13.38 -0.14 -14.42
CA SER A 89 -13.94 -0.73 -15.64
C SER A 89 -13.59 -2.22 -15.77
N LEU A 90 -12.35 -2.61 -15.46
CA LEU A 90 -11.97 -4.04 -15.37
C LEU A 90 -12.80 -4.79 -14.33
N ALA A 91 -13.01 -4.18 -13.16
CA ALA A 91 -13.85 -4.75 -12.12
C ALA A 91 -15.30 -4.90 -12.58
N ALA A 92 -15.87 -3.88 -13.21
CA ALA A 92 -17.25 -3.89 -13.69
C ALA A 92 -17.46 -4.94 -14.80
N ILE A 93 -16.55 -5.00 -15.78
CA ILE A 93 -16.53 -6.03 -16.83
C ILE A 93 -16.54 -7.43 -16.24
N LYS A 94 -15.69 -7.67 -15.23
CA LYS A 94 -15.58 -8.98 -14.60
C LYS A 94 -16.81 -9.32 -13.76
N ILE A 95 -17.37 -8.36 -13.01
CA ILE A 95 -18.57 -8.57 -12.18
C ILE A 95 -19.80 -8.87 -13.05
N PHE A 96 -19.97 -8.18 -14.18
CA PHE A 96 -21.13 -8.37 -15.06
C PHE A 96 -20.92 -9.43 -16.14
N ASP A 97 -19.69 -9.95 -16.27
CA ASP A 97 -19.25 -10.82 -17.36
C ASP A 97 -19.66 -10.32 -18.76
N ILE A 98 -19.26 -9.09 -19.08
CA ILE A 98 -19.59 -8.43 -20.36
C ILE A 98 -18.36 -8.21 -21.24
N ASN A 99 -18.55 -8.01 -22.55
CA ASN A 99 -17.45 -7.70 -23.46
C ASN A 99 -16.92 -6.28 -23.19
N SER A 100 -15.59 -6.10 -23.24
CA SER A 100 -14.92 -4.80 -23.15
C SER A 100 -15.42 -3.78 -24.17
N ASP A 101 -15.88 -4.25 -25.34
CA ASP A 101 -16.44 -3.40 -26.39
C ASP A 101 -17.73 -2.66 -25.93
N ASN A 102 -18.38 -3.12 -24.85
CA ASN A 102 -19.55 -2.47 -24.25
C ASN A 102 -19.20 -1.28 -23.34
N PHE A 103 -17.91 -1.01 -23.08
CA PHE A 103 -17.43 0.15 -22.31
C PHE A 103 -16.98 1.29 -23.23
N ASN A 104 -17.86 1.68 -24.16
CA ASN A 104 -17.55 2.59 -25.26
C ASN A 104 -18.11 4.01 -25.08
N GLY A 105 -18.23 4.48 -23.83
CA GLY A 105 -18.63 5.86 -23.54
C GLY A 105 -18.89 6.11 -22.05
N ILE A 106 -18.81 7.38 -21.65
CA ILE A 106 -18.93 7.83 -20.27
C ILE A 106 -20.34 7.57 -19.71
N GLU A 107 -21.38 7.76 -20.51
CA GLU A 107 -22.76 7.50 -20.06
C GLU A 107 -22.95 6.03 -19.65
N ILE A 108 -22.41 5.12 -20.47
CA ILE A 108 -22.47 3.67 -20.22
C ILE A 108 -21.62 3.29 -19.00
N ILE A 109 -20.40 3.84 -18.89
CA ILE A 109 -19.53 3.66 -17.72
C ILE A 109 -20.24 4.11 -16.44
N ASN A 110 -20.83 5.29 -16.46
CA ASN A 110 -21.55 5.86 -15.31
C ASN A 110 -22.74 4.98 -14.92
N LYS A 111 -23.47 4.44 -15.88
CA LYS A 111 -24.57 3.50 -15.61
C LYS A 111 -24.07 2.29 -14.83
N TYR A 112 -23.03 1.60 -15.34
CA TYR A 112 -22.46 0.43 -14.65
C TYR A 112 -21.90 0.77 -13.28
N PHE A 113 -21.16 1.87 -13.15
CA PHE A 113 -20.59 2.29 -11.86
C PHE A 113 -21.67 2.62 -10.85
N ASN A 114 -22.75 3.30 -11.26
CA ASN A 114 -23.87 3.63 -10.38
C ASN A 114 -24.65 2.38 -9.91
N ASP A 115 -24.80 1.38 -10.76
CA ASP A 115 -25.43 0.10 -10.39
C ASP A 115 -24.55 -0.67 -9.39
N LEU A 116 -23.25 -0.77 -9.65
CA LEU A 116 -22.30 -1.46 -8.77
C LEU A 116 -22.12 -0.77 -7.42
N LYS A 117 -22.22 0.56 -7.39
CA LYS A 117 -22.21 1.36 -6.16
C LYS A 117 -23.38 1.05 -5.22
N LYS A 118 -24.50 0.53 -5.74
CA LYS A 118 -25.64 0.07 -4.92
C LYS A 118 -25.52 -1.39 -4.50
N SER A 119 -24.47 -2.09 -4.94
CA SER A 119 -24.24 -3.51 -4.69
C SER A 119 -23.21 -3.76 -3.57
N LYS A 120 -22.87 -5.03 -3.33
CA LYS A 120 -21.77 -5.42 -2.43
C LYS A 120 -20.39 -5.00 -2.91
N SER A 121 -20.22 -4.69 -4.20
CA SER A 121 -18.95 -4.20 -4.76
C SER A 121 -18.72 -2.70 -4.54
N ASN A 122 -19.61 -2.02 -3.81
CA ASN A 122 -19.57 -0.56 -3.65
C ASN A 122 -18.19 -0.03 -3.25
N PHE A 123 -17.39 -0.79 -2.51
CA PHE A 123 -16.07 -0.40 -2.02
C PHE A 123 -15.04 -0.13 -3.13
N LEU A 124 -15.27 -0.59 -4.37
CA LEU A 124 -14.50 -0.21 -5.55
C LEU A 124 -15.06 1.02 -6.28
N PHE A 125 -16.35 1.33 -6.10
CA PHE A 125 -17.11 2.33 -6.86
C PHE A 125 -17.67 3.45 -5.96
N GLN A 126 -17.08 3.66 -4.78
CA GLN A 126 -17.46 4.75 -3.89
C GLN A 126 -17.16 6.10 -4.54
N ASP A 127 -17.92 7.13 -4.14
CA ASP A 127 -17.61 8.49 -4.56
C ASP A 127 -16.24 8.91 -4.01
N ASP A 128 -15.37 9.35 -4.90
CA ASP A 128 -14.07 9.94 -4.60
C ASP A 128 -13.68 10.96 -5.66
N PHE A 129 -12.54 11.63 -5.47
CA PHE A 129 -12.03 12.63 -6.41
C PHE A 129 -11.48 12.03 -7.71
N TYR A 130 -11.46 10.70 -7.87
CA TYR A 130 -11.10 10.06 -9.15
C TYR A 130 -12.33 9.82 -10.03
N ASN A 131 -13.54 9.84 -9.47
CA ASN A 131 -14.78 9.61 -10.20
C ASN A 131 -15.30 10.89 -10.88
N ILE A 132 -14.44 11.53 -11.68
CA ILE A 132 -14.80 12.75 -12.43
C ILE A 132 -15.86 12.47 -13.51
N TRP A 133 -15.98 11.21 -13.93
CA TRP A 133 -16.88 10.75 -14.99
C TRP A 133 -18.36 10.96 -14.64
N ALA A 134 -18.70 10.94 -13.34
CA ALA A 134 -20.05 11.17 -12.84
C ALA A 134 -20.43 12.66 -12.75
N ILE A 135 -19.50 13.57 -13.04
CA ILE A 135 -19.72 15.01 -13.02
C ILE A 135 -20.19 15.43 -14.40
N ASN A 136 -21.35 16.10 -14.47
CA ASN A 136 -21.78 16.78 -15.68
C ASN A 136 -20.89 18.01 -15.89
N PHE A 137 -19.75 17.84 -16.55
CA PHE A 137 -18.99 18.98 -17.08
C PHE A 137 -19.82 19.71 -18.13
N LEU A 138 -19.49 20.98 -18.39
CA LEU A 138 -20.08 21.75 -19.48
C LEU A 138 -20.01 20.90 -20.75
N LYS A 139 -21.13 20.78 -21.48
CA LYS A 139 -21.35 19.77 -22.55
C LYS A 139 -20.24 19.68 -23.62
N GLY A 140 -19.43 20.73 -23.82
CA GLY A 140 -18.42 20.79 -24.88
C GLY A 140 -17.21 19.87 -24.70
N ASP A 141 -16.68 19.76 -23.48
CA ASP A 141 -15.42 19.02 -23.26
C ASP A 141 -15.65 17.51 -23.09
N MET A 142 -16.87 17.13 -22.72
CA MET A 142 -17.28 15.73 -22.61
C MET A 142 -17.27 15.02 -23.95
N GLU A 143 -17.53 15.71 -25.06
CA GLU A 143 -17.53 15.09 -26.39
C GLU A 143 -16.13 14.59 -26.78
N GLN A 144 -15.09 15.39 -26.50
CA GLN A 144 -13.70 15.00 -26.78
C GLN A 144 -13.25 13.82 -25.90
N ILE A 145 -13.58 13.87 -24.60
CA ILE A 145 -13.26 12.78 -23.68
C ILE A 145 -14.05 11.51 -24.05
N ASP A 146 -15.33 11.63 -24.39
CA ASP A 146 -16.20 10.50 -24.72
C ASP A 146 -15.78 9.84 -26.03
N GLN A 147 -15.45 10.62 -27.06
CA GLN A 147 -14.88 10.11 -28.31
C GLN A 147 -13.58 9.34 -28.06
N PHE A 148 -12.73 9.87 -27.18
CA PHE A 148 -11.48 9.24 -26.80
C PHE A 148 -11.71 7.94 -26.01
N ILE A 149 -12.56 7.98 -24.97
CA ILE A 149 -12.90 6.84 -24.12
C ILE A 149 -13.56 5.74 -24.95
N GLY A 150 -14.50 6.09 -25.83
CA GLY A 150 -15.25 5.15 -26.64
C GLY A 150 -14.39 4.29 -27.56
N THR A 151 -13.21 4.79 -27.92
CA THR A 151 -12.27 4.08 -28.79
C THR A 151 -11.17 3.38 -27.98
N LEU A 152 -10.50 4.11 -27.08
CA LEU A 152 -9.28 3.60 -26.44
C LEU A 152 -9.55 2.67 -25.26
N LEU A 153 -10.55 3.00 -24.44
CA LEU A 153 -10.79 2.26 -23.21
C LEU A 153 -11.11 0.78 -23.50
N PRO A 154 -11.99 0.43 -24.46
CA PRO A 154 -12.21 -0.97 -24.85
C PRO A 154 -10.93 -1.71 -25.24
N GLU A 155 -10.04 -1.10 -26.03
CA GLU A 155 -8.77 -1.70 -26.46
C GLU A 155 -7.87 -2.04 -25.26
N ILE A 156 -7.70 -1.08 -24.35
CA ILE A 156 -6.91 -1.26 -23.12
C ILE A 156 -7.49 -2.39 -22.27
N LEU A 157 -8.81 -2.37 -22.04
CA LEU A 157 -9.48 -3.36 -21.20
C LEU A 157 -9.37 -4.78 -21.79
N LYS A 158 -9.43 -4.92 -23.12
CA LYS A 158 -9.30 -6.19 -23.84
C LYS A 158 -7.89 -6.79 -23.72
N LEU A 159 -6.85 -5.95 -23.69
CA LEU A 159 -5.48 -6.37 -23.43
C LEU A 159 -5.28 -6.78 -21.98
N LEU A 160 -5.71 -5.93 -21.03
CA LEU A 160 -5.47 -6.14 -19.61
C LEU A 160 -6.27 -7.32 -19.03
N ARG A 161 -7.51 -7.56 -19.49
CA ARG A 161 -8.36 -8.67 -18.98
C ARG A 161 -7.73 -10.06 -19.15
N LYS A 162 -6.79 -10.21 -20.10
CA LYS A 162 -6.07 -11.48 -20.34
C LYS A 162 -4.96 -11.76 -19.32
N GLN A 163 -4.61 -10.78 -18.49
CA GLN A 163 -3.49 -10.84 -17.56
C GLN A 163 -3.98 -11.14 -16.13
N SER A 164 -3.09 -11.68 -15.29
CA SER A 164 -3.33 -11.78 -13.85
C SER A 164 -3.37 -10.39 -13.19
N PRO A 165 -4.00 -10.22 -12.01
CA PRO A 165 -4.07 -8.91 -11.30
C PRO A 165 -2.72 -8.23 -11.09
N LYS A 166 -1.71 -9.04 -10.73
CA LYS A 166 -0.33 -8.57 -10.50
C LYS A 166 0.29 -8.08 -11.81
N GLN A 167 0.06 -8.79 -12.91
CA GLN A 167 0.51 -8.37 -14.25
C GLN A 167 -0.25 -7.14 -14.75
N ILE A 168 -1.56 -7.03 -14.50
CA ILE A 168 -2.33 -5.81 -14.82
C ILE A 168 -1.69 -4.60 -14.13
N PHE A 169 -1.43 -4.71 -12.82
CA PHE A 169 -0.75 -3.63 -12.09
C PHE A 169 0.65 -3.38 -12.64
N LEU A 170 1.45 -4.41 -12.90
CA LEU A 170 2.80 -4.27 -13.45
C LEU A 170 2.77 -3.55 -14.80
N THR A 171 1.84 -3.92 -15.68
CA THR A 171 1.64 -3.31 -17.01
C THR A 171 1.25 -1.85 -16.87
N ILE A 172 0.29 -1.51 -15.99
CA ILE A 172 -0.09 -0.12 -15.69
C ILE A 172 1.13 0.65 -15.14
N HIS A 173 1.80 0.09 -14.13
CA HIS A 173 2.92 0.71 -13.48
C HIS A 173 4.07 0.92 -14.46
N GLN A 174 4.42 -0.04 -15.31
CA GLN A 174 5.55 0.03 -16.24
C GLN A 174 5.30 0.87 -17.49
N ASN A 175 4.06 0.92 -17.99
CA ASN A 175 3.77 1.54 -19.28
C ASN A 175 2.99 2.86 -19.16
N ILE A 176 2.11 2.97 -18.16
CA ILE A 176 1.23 4.13 -17.97
C ILE A 176 1.87 5.16 -17.03
N LEU A 177 2.41 4.73 -15.89
CA LEU A 177 3.10 5.65 -14.98
C LEU A 177 4.47 6.03 -15.54
N ASP A 178 4.70 7.31 -15.80
CA ASP A 178 6.02 7.82 -16.19
C ASP A 178 7.07 7.54 -15.10
N LEU A 179 8.30 7.20 -15.49
CA LEU A 179 9.42 6.91 -14.58
C LEU A 179 9.67 8.04 -13.59
N ASP A 180 9.48 9.29 -14.00
CA ASP A 180 9.63 10.44 -13.11
C ASP A 180 8.47 10.57 -12.12
N LEU A 181 7.25 10.16 -12.50
CA LEU A 181 6.09 10.14 -11.60
C LEU A 181 6.26 9.06 -10.52
N ARG A 182 6.71 7.85 -10.88
CA ARG A 182 6.99 6.77 -9.91
C ARG A 182 7.97 7.20 -8.82
N LYS A 183 9.02 7.95 -9.21
CA LYS A 183 9.99 8.51 -8.25
C LYS A 183 9.38 9.57 -7.33
N ILE A 184 8.48 10.41 -7.85
CA ILE A 184 7.81 11.46 -7.06
C ILE A 184 6.84 10.84 -6.06
N LEU A 185 6.08 9.83 -6.49
CA LEU A 185 5.16 9.08 -5.63
C LEU A 185 5.87 8.23 -4.57
N GLY A 186 7.20 8.06 -4.69
CA GLY A 186 7.98 7.24 -3.78
C GLY A 186 7.56 5.77 -3.82
N GLU A 187 6.90 5.34 -4.91
CA GLU A 187 6.43 3.98 -5.09
C GLU A 187 7.62 3.07 -5.28
N ILE A 188 7.83 2.20 -4.30
CA ILE A 188 8.85 1.15 -4.35
C ILE A 188 8.10 -0.14 -4.62
N TYR A 189 8.17 -0.60 -5.85
CA TYR A 189 7.67 -1.90 -6.22
C TYR A 189 8.51 -2.99 -5.55
N THR A 190 7.88 -3.81 -4.72
CA THR A 190 8.49 -5.04 -4.20
C THR A 190 8.58 -6.04 -5.34
N PRO A 191 9.79 -6.50 -5.72
CA PRO A 191 9.91 -7.55 -6.74
C PRO A 191 9.10 -8.80 -6.35
N PRO A 192 8.38 -9.46 -7.28
CA PRO A 192 7.58 -10.65 -6.99
C PRO A 192 8.36 -11.75 -6.27
N GLU A 193 9.65 -11.89 -6.60
CA GLU A 193 10.59 -12.85 -6.05
C GLU A 193 10.78 -12.65 -4.54
N ILE A 194 10.99 -11.38 -4.14
CA ILE A 194 11.11 -10.97 -2.75
C ILE A 194 9.82 -11.24 -1.99
N SER A 195 8.68 -10.88 -2.59
CA SER A 195 7.37 -11.04 -1.99
C SER A 195 7.02 -12.52 -1.76
N LYS A 196 7.31 -13.38 -2.75
CA LYS A 196 7.18 -14.84 -2.63
C LYS A 196 8.09 -15.43 -1.55
N LEU A 197 9.34 -14.97 -1.46
CA LEU A 197 10.30 -15.43 -0.45
C LEU A 197 9.84 -15.08 0.98
N ILE A 198 9.44 -13.82 1.20
CA ILE A 198 8.88 -13.37 2.48
C ILE A 198 7.64 -14.20 2.83
N SER A 199 6.72 -14.36 1.87
CA SER A 199 5.50 -15.15 2.06
C SER A 199 5.81 -16.60 2.44
N HIS A 200 6.82 -17.21 1.81
CA HIS A 200 7.28 -18.56 2.14
C HIS A 200 7.77 -18.66 3.58
N TRP A 201 8.72 -17.81 3.99
CA TRP A 201 9.28 -17.92 5.35
C TRP A 201 8.27 -17.53 6.43
N VAL A 202 7.49 -16.48 6.21
CA VAL A 202 6.42 -16.12 7.16
C VAL A 202 5.48 -17.29 7.32
N TYR A 203 4.98 -17.87 6.22
CA TYR A 203 4.12 -19.05 6.28
C TYR A 203 4.74 -20.21 7.07
N HIS A 204 6.03 -20.48 6.86
CA HIS A 204 6.76 -21.56 7.50
C HIS A 204 6.79 -21.43 9.03
N TYR A 205 7.00 -20.23 9.57
CA TYR A 205 7.10 -20.02 11.02
C TYR A 205 5.78 -19.73 11.73
N LEU A 206 4.68 -19.53 11.01
CA LEU A 206 3.38 -19.22 11.61
C LEU A 206 2.76 -20.44 12.31
N GLU A 207 2.63 -20.34 13.65
CA GLU A 207 1.86 -21.29 14.47
C GLU A 207 0.35 -21.15 14.21
N SER A 208 -0.16 -19.92 14.06
CA SER A 208 -1.55 -19.58 13.68
C SER A 208 -1.56 -18.71 12.43
N LYS A 209 -2.62 -18.79 11.62
CA LYS A 209 -2.78 -18.05 10.35
C LYS A 209 -4.06 -17.24 10.31
N ASP A 210 -4.66 -16.98 11.47
CA ASP A 210 -5.97 -16.33 11.59
C ASP A 210 -5.97 -14.90 11.03
N SER A 211 -4.84 -14.18 11.15
CA SER A 211 -4.81 -12.75 10.86
C SER A 211 -3.47 -12.26 10.29
N VAL A 212 -3.53 -11.47 9.22
CA VAL A 212 -2.38 -10.83 8.58
C VAL A 212 -2.63 -9.33 8.38
N ILE A 213 -1.62 -8.50 8.62
CA ILE A 213 -1.65 -7.07 8.33
C ILE A 213 -0.42 -6.60 7.56
N ASP A 214 -0.62 -5.69 6.62
CA ASP A 214 0.43 -4.86 6.01
C ASP A 214 0.13 -3.37 6.30
N LEU A 215 1.10 -2.69 6.92
CA LEU A 215 0.96 -1.32 7.44
C LEU A 215 1.26 -0.23 6.41
N SER A 216 1.80 -0.61 5.26
CA SER A 216 2.07 0.26 4.11
C SER A 216 1.88 -0.57 2.86
N CYS A 217 0.64 -1.06 2.66
CA CYS A 217 0.38 -2.19 1.77
C CYS A 217 0.61 -1.86 0.30
N GLY A 218 0.69 -0.58 -0.07
CA GLY A 218 0.70 -0.13 -1.45
C GLY A 218 -0.49 -0.76 -2.17
N VAL A 219 -0.20 -1.41 -3.29
CA VAL A 219 -1.22 -2.14 -4.08
C VAL A 219 -1.46 -3.57 -3.61
N GLY A 220 -0.84 -4.02 -2.51
CA GLY A 220 -1.17 -5.30 -1.87
C GLY A 220 -0.44 -6.53 -2.42
N ILE A 221 0.73 -6.37 -3.07
CA ILE A 221 1.51 -7.50 -3.61
C ILE A 221 1.88 -8.51 -2.51
N LEU A 222 2.40 -8.04 -1.37
CA LEU A 222 2.78 -8.89 -0.24
C LEU A 222 1.58 -9.66 0.33
N LEU A 223 0.44 -8.97 0.53
CA LEU A 223 -0.79 -9.61 0.99
C LEU A 223 -1.29 -10.66 0.00
N SER A 224 -1.27 -10.35 -1.31
CA SER A 224 -1.70 -11.25 -2.37
C SER A 224 -0.82 -12.49 -2.48
N ASP A 225 0.51 -12.35 -2.43
CA ASP A 225 1.44 -13.50 -2.43
C ASP A 225 1.29 -14.37 -1.19
N PHE A 226 1.06 -13.77 -0.01
CA PHE A 226 0.83 -14.52 1.21
C PHE A 226 -0.48 -15.33 1.15
N ILE A 227 -1.57 -14.74 0.63
CA ILE A 227 -2.83 -15.44 0.40
C ILE A 227 -2.63 -16.59 -0.60
N GLU A 228 -1.93 -16.35 -1.71
CA GLU A 228 -1.65 -17.36 -2.72
C GLU A 228 -0.85 -18.52 -2.14
N LYS A 229 0.16 -18.22 -1.29
CA LYS A 229 0.91 -19.24 -0.56
C LYS A 229 0.01 -20.07 0.35
N CYS A 230 -0.91 -19.44 1.08
CA CYS A 230 -1.84 -20.15 1.95
C CYS A 230 -2.85 -21.00 1.17
N LYS A 231 -3.34 -20.51 0.01
CA LYS A 231 -4.19 -21.30 -0.91
C LYS A 231 -3.46 -22.55 -1.42
N LYS A 232 -2.20 -22.42 -1.86
CA LYS A 232 -1.38 -23.55 -2.35
C LYS A 232 -1.10 -24.61 -1.30
N MET A 233 -1.09 -24.25 -0.02
CA MET A 233 -0.84 -25.17 1.10
C MET A 233 -2.14 -25.60 1.80
N GLU A 234 -3.30 -25.40 1.15
CA GLU A 234 -4.64 -25.75 1.66
C GLU A 234 -5.01 -25.11 3.02
N ALA A 235 -4.31 -24.04 3.40
CA ALA A 235 -4.48 -23.33 4.67
C ALA A 235 -5.33 -22.05 4.55
N TYR A 236 -5.85 -21.73 3.36
CA TYR A 236 -6.60 -20.49 3.12
C TYR A 236 -7.86 -20.36 4.00
N SER A 237 -8.52 -21.47 4.32
CA SER A 237 -9.68 -21.50 5.22
C SER A 237 -9.36 -21.06 6.66
N GLN A 238 -8.08 -21.06 7.04
CA GLN A 238 -7.61 -20.61 8.35
C GLN A 238 -7.45 -19.09 8.40
N ILE A 239 -7.30 -18.41 7.26
CA ILE A 239 -7.18 -16.94 7.23
C ILE A 239 -8.56 -16.33 7.44
N LYS A 240 -8.75 -15.71 8.61
CA LYS A 240 -10.00 -15.02 8.96
C LYS A 240 -9.95 -13.55 8.57
N LYS A 241 -8.77 -12.92 8.64
CA LYS A 241 -8.62 -11.47 8.43
C LYS A 241 -7.36 -11.12 7.65
N VAL A 242 -7.54 -10.45 6.51
CA VAL A 242 -6.46 -9.84 5.71
C VAL A 242 -6.64 -8.32 5.76
N ILE A 243 -5.68 -7.61 6.35
CA ILE A 243 -5.75 -6.16 6.54
C ILE A 243 -4.64 -5.46 5.75
N GLY A 244 -5.00 -4.41 5.03
CA GLY A 244 -4.04 -3.49 4.40
C GLY A 244 -4.28 -2.06 4.87
N ILE A 245 -3.23 -1.31 5.13
CA ILE A 245 -3.31 0.14 5.37
C ILE A 245 -2.33 0.84 4.45
N ASP A 246 -2.79 1.86 3.74
CA ASP A 246 -1.92 2.73 2.96
C ASP A 246 -2.39 4.18 3.02
N ILE A 247 -1.44 5.11 2.88
CA ILE A 247 -1.74 6.54 2.90
C ILE A 247 -2.27 7.03 1.54
N ASN A 248 -1.99 6.32 0.45
CA ASN A 248 -2.41 6.67 -0.90
C ASN A 248 -3.78 6.04 -1.24
N PRO A 249 -4.82 6.85 -1.49
CA PRO A 249 -6.15 6.37 -1.87
C PRO A 249 -6.15 5.47 -3.11
N LEU A 250 -5.39 5.79 -4.16
CA LEU A 250 -5.32 4.96 -5.36
C LEU A 250 -4.71 3.60 -5.06
N SER A 251 -3.64 3.55 -4.26
CA SER A 251 -3.01 2.30 -3.85
C SER A 251 -3.98 1.41 -3.10
N THR A 252 -4.80 1.98 -2.20
CA THR A 252 -5.85 1.23 -1.50
C THR A 252 -6.95 0.71 -2.45
N LEU A 253 -7.34 1.48 -3.47
CA LEU A 253 -8.31 1.03 -4.49
C LEU A 253 -7.76 -0.15 -5.29
N ILE A 254 -6.52 -0.07 -5.76
CA ILE A 254 -5.86 -1.14 -6.51
C ILE A 254 -5.66 -2.36 -5.61
N CYS A 255 -5.29 -2.18 -4.35
CA CYS A 255 -5.18 -3.27 -3.37
C CYS A 255 -6.51 -4.00 -3.17
N LYS A 256 -7.61 -3.26 -2.98
CA LYS A 256 -8.96 -3.85 -2.91
C LYS A 256 -9.28 -4.67 -4.15
N PHE A 257 -8.97 -4.15 -5.35
CA PHE A 257 -9.17 -4.85 -6.62
C PHE A 257 -8.33 -6.13 -6.73
N ILE A 258 -7.03 -6.07 -6.45
CA ILE A 258 -6.11 -7.22 -6.55
C ILE A 258 -6.53 -8.34 -5.60
N LEU A 259 -6.90 -8.01 -4.36
CA LEU A 259 -7.21 -9.02 -3.34
C LEU A 259 -8.47 -9.84 -3.65
N ILE A 260 -9.40 -9.30 -4.44
CA ILE A 260 -10.66 -9.97 -4.76
C ILE A 260 -10.82 -10.30 -6.24
N TYR A 261 -9.82 -10.02 -7.08
CA TYR A 261 -10.02 -10.06 -8.53
C TYR A 261 -10.55 -11.41 -9.02
N ASP A 262 -10.03 -12.51 -8.47
CA ASP A 262 -10.46 -13.87 -8.81
C ASP A 262 -11.88 -14.19 -8.33
N ASP A 263 -12.36 -13.43 -7.36
CA ASP A 263 -13.65 -13.58 -6.68
C ASP A 263 -14.71 -12.57 -7.18
N LEU A 264 -14.36 -11.66 -8.10
CA LEU A 264 -15.26 -10.60 -8.57
C LEU A 264 -16.58 -11.12 -9.18
N GLU A 265 -16.54 -12.20 -9.95
CA GLU A 265 -17.73 -12.84 -10.55
C GLU A 265 -18.67 -13.41 -9.48
N ASN A 266 -18.12 -13.80 -8.32
CA ASN A 266 -18.85 -14.38 -7.22
C ASN A 266 -19.47 -13.33 -6.28
N LEU A 267 -19.19 -12.03 -6.47
CA LEU A 267 -19.76 -10.96 -5.64
C LEU A 267 -21.29 -10.86 -5.76
N GLN A 268 -21.85 -11.18 -6.93
CA GLN A 268 -23.30 -11.22 -7.12
C GLN A 268 -23.96 -12.36 -6.31
N ASN A 269 -23.23 -13.46 -6.10
CA ASN A 269 -23.71 -14.67 -5.41
C ASN A 269 -23.52 -14.62 -3.88
N ASN A 270 -23.23 -13.45 -3.30
CA ASN A 270 -23.25 -13.17 -1.87
C ASN A 270 -22.21 -13.89 -0.97
N LYS A 271 -21.19 -14.57 -1.52
CA LYS A 271 -20.26 -15.40 -0.72
C LYS A 271 -18.99 -14.70 -0.21
N ILE A 272 -18.70 -13.47 -0.63
CA ILE A 272 -17.42 -12.80 -0.33
C ILE A 272 -17.63 -11.56 0.54
N SER A 273 -16.71 -11.37 1.49
CA SER A 273 -16.66 -10.21 2.38
C SER A 273 -15.85 -9.07 1.76
N GLU A 274 -16.19 -7.84 2.14
CA GLU A 274 -15.44 -6.65 1.70
C GLU A 274 -13.98 -6.70 2.22
N PRO A 275 -12.99 -6.35 1.38
CA PRO A 275 -11.59 -6.27 1.83
C PRO A 275 -11.40 -5.27 2.98
N LEU A 276 -10.62 -5.67 3.98
CA LEU A 276 -10.24 -4.80 5.11
C LEU A 276 -9.02 -3.95 4.76
N VAL A 277 -9.11 -3.20 3.65
CA VAL A 277 -8.06 -2.28 3.20
C VAL A 277 -8.49 -0.84 3.50
N PHE A 278 -7.66 -0.07 4.21
CA PHE A 278 -8.02 1.24 4.73
C PHE A 278 -7.05 2.34 4.27
N CYS A 279 -7.59 3.52 3.92
CA CYS A 279 -6.80 4.70 3.60
C CYS A 279 -6.47 5.51 4.86
N ALA A 280 -5.25 5.38 5.37
CA ALA A 280 -4.78 6.08 6.56
C ALA A 280 -3.24 6.14 6.65
N ASP A 281 -2.73 7.05 7.48
CA ASP A 281 -1.32 7.04 7.88
C ASP A 281 -1.14 6.14 9.11
N SER A 282 -0.55 4.96 8.93
CA SER A 282 -0.39 3.96 10.01
C SER A 282 0.40 4.48 11.22
N LEU A 283 1.48 5.24 10.98
CA LEU A 283 2.35 5.72 12.05
C LEU A 283 1.68 6.83 12.85
N ILE A 284 1.11 7.82 12.16
CA ILE A 284 0.44 8.95 12.81
C ILE A 284 -0.85 8.49 13.52
N SER A 285 -1.60 7.57 12.91
CA SER A 285 -2.82 7.03 13.53
C SER A 285 -2.51 6.26 14.81
N TYR A 286 -1.47 5.40 14.80
CA TYR A 286 -1.05 4.68 16.01
C TYR A 286 -0.42 5.60 17.06
N ALA A 287 0.31 6.64 16.63
CA ALA A 287 0.91 7.61 17.55
C ALA A 287 -0.14 8.42 18.31
N ASN A 288 -1.25 8.75 17.66
CA ASN A 288 -2.37 9.48 18.24
C ASN A 288 -3.34 8.62 19.06
N LEU A 289 -3.23 7.29 19.00
CA LEU A 289 -4.12 6.38 19.71
C LEU A 289 -3.95 6.45 21.23
N ARG A 290 -5.05 6.69 21.94
CA ARG A 290 -5.17 6.68 23.40
C ARG A 290 -6.30 5.74 23.81
N ASN A 291 -5.97 4.69 24.56
CA ASN A 291 -6.94 3.69 24.98
C ASN A 291 -7.36 3.89 26.44
N SER A 292 -8.66 3.74 26.68
CA SER A 292 -9.24 3.57 28.02
C SER A 292 -10.13 2.32 28.05
N ARG A 293 -10.55 1.86 29.24
CA ARG A 293 -11.28 0.58 29.40
C ARG A 293 -12.51 0.44 28.49
N ASN A 294 -13.28 1.52 28.30
CA ASN A 294 -14.58 1.48 27.59
C ASN A 294 -14.64 2.42 26.38
N LYS A 295 -13.54 3.09 26.04
CA LYS A 295 -13.52 4.14 25.04
C LYS A 295 -12.16 4.22 24.36
N ILE A 296 -12.19 4.40 23.03
CA ILE A 296 -11.01 4.68 22.23
C ILE A 296 -11.03 6.18 21.89
N GLU A 297 -9.97 6.89 22.27
CA GLU A 297 -9.78 8.31 21.97
C GLU A 297 -8.55 8.48 21.10
N PHE A 298 -8.65 9.31 20.08
CA PHE A 298 -7.56 9.48 19.13
C PHE A 298 -7.74 10.76 18.34
N LYS A 299 -6.63 11.28 17.82
CA LYS A 299 -6.66 12.35 16.82
C LYS A 299 -6.54 11.75 15.43
N ILE A 300 -7.40 12.22 14.52
CA ILE A 300 -7.27 11.94 13.09
C ILE A 300 -6.87 13.22 12.37
N GLU A 301 -5.83 13.10 11.54
CA GLU A 301 -5.54 14.08 10.51
C GLU A 301 -6.57 13.96 9.38
N PHE A 302 -7.25 15.04 9.03
CA PHE A 302 -8.32 15.04 8.05
C PHE A 302 -8.30 16.36 7.26
N ILE A 303 -8.07 16.27 5.94
CA ILE A 303 -8.04 17.44 5.02
C ILE A 303 -7.09 18.57 5.50
N GLY A 304 -5.95 18.20 6.08
CA GLY A 304 -4.91 19.14 6.54
C GLY A 304 -5.05 19.66 7.98
N ASP A 305 -6.12 19.29 8.69
CA ASP A 305 -6.35 19.64 10.09
C ASP A 305 -6.35 18.39 10.98
N ASN A 306 -6.22 18.55 12.31
CA ASN A 306 -6.33 17.46 13.28
C ASN A 306 -7.61 17.56 14.09
N TYR A 307 -8.29 16.43 14.29
CA TYR A 307 -9.56 16.35 15.00
C TYR A 307 -9.53 15.28 16.08
N ASP A 308 -9.88 15.66 17.31
CA ASP A 308 -10.09 14.73 18.41
C ASP A 308 -11.40 13.97 18.21
N ILE A 309 -11.31 12.64 18.20
CA ILE A 309 -12.43 11.72 18.00
C ILE A 309 -12.48 10.74 19.17
N ALA A 310 -13.70 10.41 19.56
CA ALA A 310 -13.99 9.52 20.67
C ALA A 310 -15.03 8.49 20.23
N VAL A 311 -14.74 7.20 20.48
CA VAL A 311 -15.64 6.09 20.17
C VAL A 311 -15.92 5.29 21.45
N ASP A 312 -17.19 5.26 21.85
CA ASP A 312 -17.70 4.66 23.09
C ASP A 312 -18.14 3.18 22.88
N PHE A 313 -17.47 2.47 21.97
CA PHE A 313 -17.57 1.01 21.84
C PHE A 313 -16.19 0.40 21.51
N VAL A 314 -15.78 -0.58 22.31
CA VAL A 314 -14.48 -1.26 22.21
C VAL A 314 -14.70 -2.74 21.84
N GLY A 315 -13.73 -3.36 21.17
CA GLY A 315 -13.73 -4.80 20.91
C GLY A 315 -14.69 -5.24 19.78
N LYS A 316 -15.14 -4.30 18.93
CA LYS A 316 -15.86 -4.65 17.71
C LYS A 316 -14.90 -5.26 16.69
N ASP A 317 -15.37 -6.29 16.00
CA ASP A 317 -14.65 -6.83 14.85
C ASP A 317 -14.58 -5.77 13.74
N LEU A 318 -13.48 -5.78 12.98
CA LEU A 318 -13.31 -4.97 11.78
C LEU A 318 -14.36 -5.32 10.73
N ILE A 319 -14.77 -6.60 10.67
CA ILE A 319 -15.85 -7.05 9.78
C ILE A 319 -17.17 -6.40 10.23
N GLY A 320 -17.78 -5.63 9.32
CA GLY A 320 -19.01 -4.88 9.59
C GLY A 320 -18.81 -3.53 10.30
N LEU A 321 -17.59 -3.19 10.72
CA LEU A 321 -17.29 -1.93 11.41
C LEU A 321 -17.65 -0.70 10.57
N ARG A 322 -17.41 -0.74 9.25
CA ARG A 322 -17.78 0.34 8.33
C ARG A 322 -19.26 0.71 8.41
N LYS A 323 -20.14 -0.31 8.49
CA LYS A 323 -21.59 -0.10 8.61
C LYS A 323 -21.94 0.56 9.94
N ILE A 324 -21.40 0.02 11.05
CA ILE A 324 -21.61 0.58 12.39
C ILE A 324 -21.17 2.05 12.44
N LEU A 325 -19.97 2.35 11.94
CA LEU A 325 -19.45 3.71 11.90
C LEU A 325 -20.29 4.62 11.01
N SER A 326 -20.74 4.14 9.85
CA SER A 326 -21.62 4.91 8.97
C SER A 326 -22.91 5.32 9.68
N ASP A 327 -23.53 4.40 10.42
CA ASP A 327 -24.76 4.65 11.16
C ASP A 327 -24.51 5.62 12.33
N GLU A 328 -23.44 5.41 13.10
CA GLU A 328 -23.11 6.27 14.25
C GLU A 328 -22.68 7.69 13.81
N ILE A 329 -21.92 7.83 12.72
CA ILE A 329 -21.59 9.14 12.15
C ILE A 329 -22.86 9.87 11.70
N ASN A 330 -23.82 9.17 11.05
CA ASN A 330 -25.09 9.78 10.65
C ASN A 330 -25.88 10.29 11.86
N LYS A 331 -26.02 9.49 12.92
CA LYS A 331 -26.66 9.91 14.16
C LYS A 331 -25.99 11.18 14.71
N ASN A 332 -24.65 11.18 14.80
CA ASN A 332 -23.91 12.33 15.32
C ASN A 332 -24.09 13.60 14.45
N LEU A 333 -24.14 13.46 13.12
CA LEU A 333 -24.41 14.57 12.19
C LEU A 333 -25.84 15.12 12.31
N ASN A 334 -26.80 14.26 12.65
CA ASN A 334 -28.21 14.59 12.87
C ASN A 334 -28.51 15.05 14.29
N LYS A 335 -27.50 15.15 15.17
CA LYS A 335 -27.65 15.47 16.61
C LYS A 335 -28.47 14.43 17.39
N GLU A 336 -28.53 13.19 16.90
CA GLU A 336 -29.11 12.06 17.60
C GLU A 336 -28.08 11.44 18.59
N PRO A 337 -28.52 10.71 19.62
CA PRO A 337 -27.62 9.97 20.51
C PRO A 337 -26.70 9.04 19.71
N SER A 338 -25.39 9.22 19.87
CA SER A 338 -24.38 8.46 19.14
C SER A 338 -23.23 8.04 20.04
N LYS A 339 -22.66 6.87 19.73
CA LYS A 339 -21.45 6.34 20.36
C LYS A 339 -20.16 6.86 19.72
N ILE A 340 -20.24 7.68 18.67
CA ILE A 340 -19.10 8.46 18.17
C ILE A 340 -19.31 9.92 18.50
N ARG A 341 -18.23 10.60 18.92
CA ARG A 341 -18.23 12.05 19.14
C ARG A 341 -17.32 12.72 18.13
N LEU A 342 -17.90 13.58 17.30
CA LEU A 342 -17.19 14.36 16.29
C LEU A 342 -17.19 15.86 16.68
N PRO A 343 -16.08 16.59 16.49
CA PRO A 343 -16.04 18.04 16.65
C PRO A 343 -16.91 18.76 15.62
N ASP A 344 -17.46 19.92 15.97
CA ASP A 344 -18.40 20.64 15.08
C ASP A 344 -17.77 21.07 13.75
N ARG A 345 -16.50 21.49 13.76
CA ARG A 345 -15.76 21.82 12.53
C ARG A 345 -15.69 20.62 11.57
N LEU A 346 -15.47 19.41 12.10
CA LEU A 346 -15.47 18.19 11.29
C LEU A 346 -16.88 17.86 10.78
N LYS A 347 -17.92 18.05 11.59
CA LYS A 347 -19.32 17.87 11.15
C LYS A 347 -19.66 18.79 9.98
N THR A 348 -19.19 20.04 10.00
CA THR A 348 -19.37 20.98 8.88
C THR A 348 -18.72 20.47 7.60
N ILE A 349 -17.48 19.97 7.68
CA ILE A 349 -16.78 19.39 6.52
C ILE A 349 -17.53 18.18 5.97
N LEU A 350 -18.00 17.28 6.84
CA LEU A 350 -18.76 16.09 6.45
C LEU A 350 -20.13 16.41 5.81
N LYS A 351 -20.65 17.62 6.02
CA LYS A 351 -21.88 18.11 5.40
C LYS A 351 -21.65 18.89 4.09
N SER A 352 -20.39 19.07 3.65
CA SER A 352 -20.07 19.75 2.39
C SER A 352 -20.70 19.05 1.17
N ASN A 353 -21.41 19.79 0.32
CA ASN A 353 -22.31 19.19 -0.66
C ASN A 353 -21.62 18.35 -1.74
N LEU A 354 -20.46 18.81 -2.25
CA LEU A 354 -19.82 18.19 -3.41
C LEU A 354 -19.21 16.82 -3.08
N LEU A 355 -18.54 16.71 -1.92
CA LEU A 355 -17.77 15.52 -1.53
C LEU A 355 -18.17 14.92 -0.17
N LYS A 356 -19.36 15.25 0.37
CA LYS A 356 -19.85 14.67 1.65
C LYS A 356 -19.72 13.15 1.73
N LYS A 357 -20.07 12.46 0.64
CA LYS A 357 -20.03 10.98 0.59
C LYS A 357 -18.59 10.48 0.67
N TYR A 358 -17.68 11.12 -0.08
CA TYR A 358 -16.27 10.80 -0.03
C TYR A 358 -15.66 11.08 1.35
N PHE A 359 -15.89 12.27 1.91
CA PHE A 359 -15.35 12.62 3.24
C PHE A 359 -15.88 11.71 4.34
N LYS A 360 -17.17 11.33 4.28
CA LYS A 360 -17.72 10.34 5.21
C LYS A 360 -17.01 9.00 5.06
N SER A 361 -16.83 8.51 3.83
CA SER A 361 -16.10 7.26 3.59
C SER A 361 -14.65 7.33 4.08
N LEU A 362 -13.91 8.38 3.71
CA LEU A 362 -12.52 8.58 4.14
C LEU A 362 -12.38 8.63 5.67
N LEU A 363 -13.32 9.27 6.37
CA LEU A 363 -13.33 9.29 7.82
C LEU A 363 -13.55 7.88 8.40
N ILE A 364 -14.48 7.13 7.83
CA ILE A 364 -14.73 5.72 8.21
C ILE A 364 -13.46 4.89 8.00
N GLU A 365 -12.79 5.00 6.86
CA GLU A 365 -11.54 4.26 6.59
C GLU A 365 -10.46 4.61 7.63
N ARG A 366 -10.28 5.89 7.96
CA ARG A 366 -9.30 6.32 8.97
C ARG A 366 -9.63 5.82 10.38
N ILE A 367 -10.90 5.80 10.77
CA ILE A 367 -11.31 5.22 12.05
C ILE A 367 -11.11 3.69 12.05
N CYS A 368 -11.49 2.99 10.98
CA CYS A 368 -11.26 1.55 10.85
C CYS A 368 -9.77 1.21 10.94
N ALA A 369 -8.89 2.01 10.33
CA ALA A 369 -7.45 1.85 10.46
C ALA A 369 -6.99 1.98 11.92
N VAL A 370 -7.55 2.90 12.70
CA VAL A 370 -7.25 3.02 14.15
C VAL A 370 -7.67 1.76 14.92
N PHE A 371 -8.83 1.18 14.60
CA PHE A 371 -9.26 -0.09 15.20
C PHE A 371 -8.33 -1.26 14.82
N ALA A 372 -7.87 -1.30 13.56
CA ALA A 372 -6.90 -2.30 13.11
C ALA A 372 -5.56 -2.15 13.86
N LEU A 373 -5.07 -0.91 13.99
CA LEU A 373 -3.85 -0.59 14.74
C LEU A 373 -3.97 -0.79 16.26
N ASN A 374 -5.18 -1.03 16.76
CA ASN A 374 -5.45 -1.39 18.16
C ASN A 374 -5.60 -2.91 18.38
N SER A 375 -5.27 -3.72 17.38
CA SER A 375 -5.37 -5.18 17.41
C SER A 375 -3.98 -5.85 17.34
N LYS A 376 -3.93 -7.16 17.56
CA LYS A 376 -2.74 -7.99 17.35
C LYS A 376 -2.95 -8.95 16.18
N TYR A 377 -1.86 -9.33 15.52
CA TYR A 377 -1.85 -10.12 14.30
C TYR A 377 -0.83 -11.24 14.34
N ASP A 378 -1.17 -12.38 13.74
CA ASP A 378 -0.27 -13.52 13.64
C ASP A 378 0.82 -13.27 12.59
N ALA A 379 0.48 -12.60 11.50
CA ALA A 379 1.44 -12.18 10.48
C ALA A 379 1.45 -10.66 10.30
N VAL A 380 2.64 -10.07 10.26
CA VAL A 380 2.85 -8.66 9.89
C VAL A 380 3.82 -8.60 8.72
N LEU A 381 3.34 -8.15 7.56
CA LEU A 381 4.12 -8.04 6.33
C LEU A 381 4.45 -6.56 6.05
N GLY A 382 5.52 -6.30 5.31
CA GLY A 382 5.78 -4.92 4.91
C GLY A 382 6.98 -4.70 4.00
N ASN A 383 6.82 -3.76 3.07
CA ASN A 383 7.88 -3.03 2.42
C ASN A 383 7.74 -1.54 2.77
N PRO A 384 8.20 -1.12 3.97
CA PRO A 384 8.00 0.24 4.45
C PRO A 384 8.73 1.30 3.60
N PRO A 385 8.25 2.57 3.60
CA PRO A 385 8.83 3.63 2.80
C PRO A 385 10.23 4.06 3.26
N TYR A 386 11.16 4.26 2.31
CA TYR A 386 12.56 4.67 2.57
C TYR A 386 12.74 6.20 2.58
N LEU A 387 11.97 6.86 3.43
CA LEU A 387 12.03 8.30 3.64
C LEU A 387 12.83 8.64 4.90
N ARG A 388 13.45 9.82 4.93
CA ARG A 388 14.16 10.31 6.12
C ARG A 388 13.25 11.19 6.96
N VAL A 389 13.50 11.27 8.27
CA VAL A 389 12.72 12.15 9.17
C VAL A 389 12.61 13.61 8.69
N GLN A 390 13.63 14.15 7.99
CA GLN A 390 13.60 15.53 7.48
C GLN A 390 12.60 15.77 6.35
N SER A 391 12.02 14.74 5.75
CA SER A 391 10.93 14.88 4.77
C SER A 391 9.55 14.89 5.41
N ILE A 392 9.42 14.49 6.69
CA ILE A 392 8.13 14.47 7.38
C ILE A 392 7.72 15.90 7.67
N GLN A 393 6.61 16.38 7.12
CA GLN A 393 6.05 17.68 7.43
C GLN A 393 4.56 17.53 7.67
N PRO A 394 3.93 18.49 8.37
CA PRO A 394 4.52 19.54 9.22
C PRO A 394 5.34 19.06 10.43
N LEU A 395 6.01 19.98 11.13
CA LEU A 395 6.87 19.70 12.30
C LEU A 395 6.18 18.87 13.39
N TRP A 396 4.90 19.14 13.68
CA TRP A 396 4.15 18.41 14.71
C TRP A 396 4.08 16.91 14.43
N ARG A 397 4.08 16.48 13.15
CA ARG A 397 4.14 15.06 12.78
C ARG A 397 5.44 14.43 13.25
N ARG A 398 6.56 15.15 13.19
CA ARG A 398 7.85 14.64 13.72
C ARG A 398 7.82 14.53 15.24
N GLU A 399 7.25 15.52 15.91
CA GLU A 399 7.20 15.58 17.36
C GLU A 399 6.40 14.43 17.94
N ILE A 400 5.22 14.16 17.39
CA ILE A 400 4.38 13.05 17.87
C ILE A 400 5.04 11.69 17.62
N LEU A 401 5.70 11.51 16.46
CA LEU A 401 6.43 10.28 16.18
C LEU A 401 7.60 10.09 17.16
N LYS A 402 8.34 11.15 17.48
CA LYS A 402 9.43 11.11 18.48
C LYS A 402 8.93 10.82 19.89
N GLN A 403 7.74 11.26 20.23
CA GLN A 403 7.11 10.98 21.53
C GLN A 403 6.63 9.53 21.63
N LYS A 404 6.08 8.97 20.53
CA LYS A 404 5.50 7.62 20.53
C LYS A 404 6.53 6.50 20.40
N TYR A 405 7.52 6.67 19.51
CA TYR A 405 8.38 5.57 19.07
C TYR A 405 9.77 5.66 19.67
N GLN A 406 10.25 4.55 20.25
CA GLN A 406 11.59 4.48 20.84
C GLN A 406 12.70 4.58 19.78
N SER A 407 12.45 4.03 18.60
CA SER A 407 13.33 4.03 17.43
C SER A 407 13.47 5.39 16.75
N ALA A 408 12.64 6.38 17.12
CA ALA A 408 12.70 7.75 16.60
C ALA A 408 13.91 8.54 17.16
N PHE A 409 15.13 8.09 16.85
CA PHE A 409 16.37 8.62 17.40
C PHE A 409 17.25 9.30 16.34
N GLY A 410 17.73 10.50 16.66
CA GLY A 410 18.59 11.29 15.77
C GLY A 410 17.94 11.53 14.40
N HIS A 411 18.71 11.27 13.33
CA HIS A 411 18.25 11.35 11.94
C HIS A 411 17.77 9.99 11.42
N PHE A 412 16.74 9.44 12.05
CA PHE A 412 16.17 8.14 11.70
C PHE A 412 15.50 8.15 10.31
N ASP A 413 15.46 6.97 9.69
CA ASP A 413 14.63 6.69 8.51
C ASP A 413 13.24 6.21 8.97
N ILE A 414 12.18 6.59 8.24
CA ILE A 414 10.78 6.31 8.63
C ILE A 414 10.52 4.82 8.81
N TYR A 415 11.15 3.98 7.99
CA TYR A 415 10.99 2.53 8.09
C TYR A 415 11.41 1.95 9.46
N TYR A 416 12.24 2.65 10.25
CA TYR A 416 12.54 2.23 11.62
C TYR A 416 11.28 2.21 12.49
N LEU A 417 10.40 3.21 12.31
CA LEU A 417 9.15 3.32 13.05
C LEU A 417 8.14 2.27 12.59
N PHE A 418 8.15 1.91 11.29
CA PHE A 418 7.33 0.82 10.78
C PHE A 418 7.77 -0.53 11.34
N ILE A 419 9.08 -0.79 11.48
CA ILE A 419 9.56 -2.01 12.15
C ILE A 419 9.07 -2.06 13.60
N GLU A 420 9.23 -0.97 14.35
CA GLU A 420 8.75 -0.89 15.74
C GLU A 420 7.23 -1.07 15.84
N LEU A 421 6.46 -0.41 14.97
CA LEU A 421 5.00 -0.57 14.90
C LEU A 421 4.62 -2.02 14.57
N GLY A 422 5.26 -2.61 13.55
CA GLY A 422 5.00 -3.99 13.15
C GLY A 422 5.25 -4.97 14.30
N ILE A 423 6.38 -4.84 15.00
CA ILE A 423 6.68 -5.63 16.20
C ILE A 423 5.60 -5.43 17.28
N ASN A 424 5.14 -4.19 17.47
CA ASN A 424 4.10 -3.87 18.43
C ASN A 424 2.76 -4.50 18.11
N LEU A 425 2.45 -4.77 16.85
CA LEU A 425 1.19 -5.36 16.42
C LEU A 425 1.23 -6.89 16.33
N LEU A 426 2.38 -7.54 16.57
CA LEU A 426 2.45 -9.00 16.63
C LEU A 426 1.65 -9.57 17.82
N SER A 427 0.92 -10.66 17.58
CA SER A 427 0.43 -11.55 18.62
C SER A 427 1.61 -12.23 19.33
N GLU A 428 1.38 -12.91 20.46
CA GLU A 428 2.45 -13.56 21.22
C GLU A 428 3.22 -14.62 20.42
N ILE A 429 2.55 -15.23 19.44
CA ILE A 429 3.09 -16.23 18.51
C ILE A 429 3.35 -15.65 17.11
N GLY A 430 3.23 -14.33 16.95
CA GLY A 430 3.24 -13.68 15.65
C GLY A 430 4.63 -13.66 14.99
N ILE A 431 4.61 -13.63 13.66
CA ILE A 431 5.76 -13.51 12.77
C ILE A 431 5.68 -12.23 11.95
N LEU A 432 6.77 -11.47 11.93
CA LEU A 432 6.94 -10.32 11.05
C LEU A 432 7.87 -10.69 9.90
N GLY A 433 7.50 -10.35 8.67
CA GLY A 433 8.34 -10.55 7.48
C GLY A 433 8.45 -9.28 6.64
N TYR A 434 9.62 -8.63 6.69
CA TYR A 434 9.84 -7.30 6.10
C TYR A 434 10.97 -7.32 5.08
N VAL A 435 10.87 -6.45 4.08
CA VAL A 435 11.99 -6.00 3.25
C VAL A 435 12.23 -4.52 3.48
N SER A 436 13.45 -4.12 3.83
CA SER A 436 13.79 -2.70 4.01
C SER A 436 15.27 -2.42 3.77
N SER A 437 15.73 -1.17 3.82
CA SER A 437 17.16 -0.88 3.69
C SER A 437 17.97 -1.49 4.84
N ASN A 438 19.12 -2.09 4.51
CA ASN A 438 20.05 -2.68 5.50
C ASN A 438 20.73 -1.65 6.44
N LYS A 439 20.60 -0.33 6.19
CA LYS A 439 21.27 0.74 6.96
C LYS A 439 21.02 0.71 8.46
N PHE A 440 19.87 0.20 8.91
CA PHE A 440 19.57 0.11 10.34
C PHE A 440 20.54 -0.82 11.07
N MET A 441 21.22 -1.73 10.36
CA MET A 441 22.17 -2.68 10.95
C MET A 441 23.50 -2.03 11.35
N SER A 442 23.95 -1.01 10.62
CA SER A 442 25.29 -0.43 10.79
C SER A 442 25.31 1.03 11.25
N THR A 443 24.24 1.80 11.03
CA THR A 443 24.23 3.24 11.35
C THR A 443 24.00 3.53 12.84
N THR A 444 24.49 4.68 13.31
CA THR A 444 24.22 5.18 14.68
C THR A 444 22.74 5.48 14.91
N ALA A 445 22.05 6.03 13.91
CA ALA A 445 20.60 6.27 13.98
C ALA A 445 19.82 4.95 14.13
N GLY A 446 20.33 3.86 13.54
CA GLY A 446 19.76 2.52 13.68
C GLY A 446 19.94 1.86 15.06
N SER A 447 20.74 2.44 15.97
CA SER A 447 21.05 1.82 17.27
C SER A 447 19.81 1.48 18.09
N ARG A 448 18.84 2.41 18.19
CA ARG A 448 17.62 2.19 18.97
C ARG A 448 16.68 1.18 18.35
N ILE A 449 16.57 1.12 17.03
CA ILE A 449 15.75 0.08 16.39
C ILE A 449 16.40 -1.30 16.52
N ARG A 450 17.74 -1.41 16.45
CA ARG A 450 18.44 -2.67 16.75
C ARG A 450 18.20 -3.14 18.18
N ASP A 451 18.30 -2.23 19.15
CA ASP A 451 17.99 -2.51 20.55
C ASP A 451 16.51 -2.91 20.74
N TYR A 452 15.60 -2.26 20.03
CA TYR A 452 14.18 -2.61 20.08
C TYR A 452 13.92 -4.01 19.51
N ILE A 453 14.50 -4.35 18.36
CA ILE A 453 14.39 -5.68 17.75
C ILE A 453 14.95 -6.74 18.71
N SER A 454 16.17 -6.55 19.22
CA SER A 454 16.83 -7.53 20.10
C SER A 454 16.09 -7.72 21.43
N LYS A 455 15.48 -6.66 21.98
CA LYS A 455 14.72 -6.73 23.22
C LYS A 455 13.33 -7.29 23.06
N ASN A 456 12.71 -7.25 21.88
CA ASN A 456 11.29 -7.60 21.71
C ASN A 456 11.03 -8.78 20.80
N THR A 457 12.04 -9.29 20.09
CA THR A 457 11.87 -10.37 19.10
C THR A 457 13.05 -11.33 19.09
N THR A 458 12.84 -12.49 18.48
CA THR A 458 13.90 -13.39 18.02
C THR A 458 13.98 -13.29 16.49
N ILE A 459 15.18 -13.02 15.95
CA ILE A 459 15.40 -13.07 14.50
C ILE A 459 15.34 -14.53 14.08
N LYS A 460 14.61 -14.86 13.01
CA LYS A 460 14.55 -16.22 12.44
C LYS A 460 15.41 -16.30 11.18
N ASN A 461 15.23 -15.33 10.28
CA ASN A 461 16.04 -15.17 9.08
C ASN A 461 16.45 -13.72 8.94
N LEU A 462 17.66 -13.49 8.46
CA LEU A 462 18.14 -12.18 8.06
C LEU A 462 19.06 -12.33 6.84
N ILE A 463 18.65 -11.74 5.73
CA ILE A 463 19.46 -11.64 4.52
C ILE A 463 19.82 -10.19 4.28
N ASP A 464 21.12 -9.91 4.22
CA ASP A 464 21.65 -8.66 3.70
C ASP A 464 22.15 -8.90 2.27
N PHE A 465 21.46 -8.31 1.31
CA PHE A 465 21.83 -8.43 -0.10
C PHE A 465 23.02 -7.52 -0.48
N ASN A 466 23.50 -6.64 0.42
CA ASN A 466 24.51 -5.62 0.13
C ASN A 466 24.33 -4.99 -1.27
N ASP A 467 25.44 -4.75 -1.99
CA ASP A 467 25.49 -4.17 -3.35
C ASP A 467 25.39 -5.25 -4.44
N SER A 468 24.64 -6.33 -4.19
CA SER A 468 24.59 -7.47 -5.10
C SER A 468 23.85 -7.19 -6.42
N HIS A 469 23.11 -6.08 -6.55
CA HIS A 469 22.27 -5.73 -7.70
C HIS A 469 21.38 -6.88 -8.20
N ILE A 470 21.06 -7.85 -7.34
CA ILE A 470 20.24 -9.02 -7.68
C ILE A 470 18.84 -8.58 -8.13
N PHE A 471 18.43 -7.38 -7.74
CA PHE A 471 17.19 -6.75 -8.15
C PHE A 471 17.50 -5.48 -8.95
N GLU A 472 16.69 -5.17 -9.96
CA GLU A 472 16.77 -3.91 -10.72
C GLU A 472 16.55 -2.66 -9.84
N ALA A 473 16.09 -2.84 -8.59
CA ALA A 473 15.93 -1.80 -7.59
C ALA A 473 17.29 -1.31 -7.04
N ARG A 474 17.54 0.01 -7.15
CA ARG A 474 18.77 0.69 -6.69
C ARG A 474 18.95 0.78 -5.16
N VAL A 475 18.17 0.07 -4.36
CA VAL A 475 18.22 0.14 -2.89
C VAL A 475 18.84 -1.14 -2.36
N LEU A 476 19.86 -1.06 -1.51
CA LEU A 476 20.46 -2.17 -0.77
C LEU A 476 19.39 -2.77 0.18
N PRO A 477 18.68 -3.83 -0.22
CA PRO A 477 17.59 -4.37 0.57
C PRO A 477 18.14 -5.40 1.56
N ALA A 478 17.45 -5.52 2.69
CA ALA A 478 17.55 -6.64 3.58
C ALA A 478 16.16 -7.23 3.79
N ILE A 479 16.06 -8.56 3.73
CA ILE A 479 14.86 -9.28 4.17
C ILE A 479 15.13 -9.83 5.56
N TYR A 480 14.17 -9.68 6.47
CA TYR A 480 14.26 -10.31 7.79
C TYR A 480 12.90 -10.81 8.26
N ILE A 481 12.97 -11.92 8.98
CA ILE A 481 11.85 -12.58 9.62
C ILE A 481 12.07 -12.51 11.13
N LEU A 482 11.13 -11.92 11.86
CA LEU A 482 11.19 -11.76 13.31
C LEU A 482 10.02 -12.51 13.96
N SER A 483 10.29 -13.25 15.02
CA SER A 483 9.25 -13.85 15.86
C SER A 483 9.08 -13.05 17.15
N ARG A 484 7.82 -12.82 17.56
CA ARG A 484 7.52 -12.17 18.85
C ARG A 484 7.92 -13.04 20.04
N LYS A 485 7.77 -14.35 19.90
CA LYS A 485 8.08 -15.34 20.93
C LYS A 485 9.58 -15.32 21.20
N LYS A 486 9.96 -14.80 22.37
CA LYS A 486 11.36 -14.80 22.81
C LYS A 486 11.81 -16.23 23.04
N ARG A 487 12.59 -16.75 22.11
CA ARG A 487 13.43 -17.93 22.35
C ARG A 487 14.89 -17.53 22.24
N VAL A 488 15.74 -18.16 23.05
CA VAL A 488 17.16 -18.24 22.77
C VAL A 488 17.31 -19.31 21.70
N GLU A 489 17.12 -18.94 20.44
CA GLU A 489 17.34 -19.81 19.29
C GLU A 489 18.15 -19.07 18.23
N ASN A 490 18.90 -19.86 17.47
CA ASN A 490 19.82 -19.45 16.41
C ASN A 490 19.07 -18.71 15.29
N PHE A 491 19.75 -17.81 14.58
CA PHE A 491 19.17 -17.14 13.42
C PHE A 491 20.10 -17.25 12.22
N LEU A 492 19.51 -17.53 11.07
CA LEU A 492 20.24 -17.58 9.81
C LEU A 492 20.60 -16.15 9.37
N LEU A 493 21.90 -15.85 9.33
CA LEU A 493 22.45 -14.62 8.76
C LEU A 493 23.13 -14.95 7.43
N THR A 494 22.53 -14.52 6.32
CA THR A 494 23.15 -14.61 5.00
C THR A 494 23.58 -13.21 4.56
N SER A 495 24.87 -12.99 4.35
CA SER A 495 25.37 -11.76 3.75
C SER A 495 25.87 -12.05 2.34
N MET A 496 25.13 -11.63 1.32
CA MET A 496 25.62 -11.71 -0.06
C MET A 496 26.50 -10.49 -0.36
N LYS A 497 27.82 -10.71 -0.47
CA LYS A 497 28.75 -9.67 -0.95
C LYS A 497 28.83 -9.71 -2.48
N LYS A 498 29.10 -8.56 -3.09
CA LYS A 498 29.37 -8.42 -4.52
C LYS A 498 30.46 -9.40 -4.94
N ILE A 499 30.11 -10.38 -5.76
CA ILE A 499 31.11 -11.16 -6.50
C ILE A 499 31.43 -10.35 -7.74
N LYS A 500 32.66 -9.83 -7.79
CA LYS A 500 33.19 -9.12 -8.96
C LYS A 500 33.57 -10.15 -10.03
N SER A 501 32.60 -10.76 -10.71
CA SER A 501 32.89 -11.48 -11.96
C SER A 501 31.91 -11.06 -13.04
N GLU A 502 32.42 -10.91 -14.26
CA GLU A 502 31.63 -10.64 -15.48
C GLU A 502 30.63 -11.78 -15.80
N GLU A 503 30.79 -12.92 -15.12
CA GLU A 503 29.91 -14.11 -15.16
C GLU A 503 28.68 -14.01 -14.25
N PHE A 504 28.52 -12.94 -13.46
CA PHE A 504 27.26 -12.65 -12.77
C PHE A 504 26.17 -12.08 -13.70
N LYS A 505 26.17 -12.51 -14.96
CA LYS A 505 25.01 -12.37 -15.84
C LYS A 505 23.95 -13.35 -15.35
N LYS A 506 22.98 -12.86 -14.56
CA LYS A 506 21.61 -13.41 -14.55
C LYS A 506 21.54 -14.95 -14.35
N ILE A 507 22.21 -15.48 -13.32
CA ILE A 507 21.83 -16.82 -12.84
C ILE A 507 20.51 -16.64 -12.11
N ASP A 508 19.51 -17.45 -12.49
CA ASP A 508 18.08 -17.19 -12.34
C ASP A 508 17.71 -16.84 -10.89
N THR A 509 16.94 -15.77 -10.70
CA THR A 509 16.44 -15.43 -9.36
C THR A 509 15.66 -16.61 -8.79
N ASP A 510 15.04 -17.40 -9.67
CA ASP A 510 14.36 -18.64 -9.35
C ASP A 510 15.28 -19.71 -8.75
N ASP A 511 16.53 -19.84 -9.19
CA ASP A 511 17.49 -20.79 -8.58
C ASP A 511 17.85 -20.39 -7.16
N PHE A 512 18.09 -19.09 -6.92
CA PHE A 512 18.35 -18.58 -5.58
C PHE A 512 17.13 -18.73 -4.68
N LEU A 513 15.93 -18.40 -5.17
CA LEU A 513 14.70 -18.61 -4.43
C LEU A 513 14.49 -20.09 -4.11
N ASN A 514 14.68 -20.98 -5.08
CA ASN A 514 14.57 -22.42 -4.90
C ASN A 514 15.57 -22.91 -3.83
N TYR A 515 16.82 -22.44 -3.89
CA TYR A 515 17.81 -22.75 -2.86
C TYR A 515 17.35 -22.29 -1.47
N MET A 516 16.96 -21.01 -1.33
CA MET A 516 16.56 -20.41 -0.05
C MET A 516 15.21 -20.89 0.50
N THR A 517 14.34 -21.45 -0.35
CA THR A 517 13.06 -22.06 0.05
C THR A 517 13.20 -23.55 0.37
N ASN A 518 14.21 -24.22 -0.19
CA ASN A 518 14.49 -25.64 0.08
C ASN A 518 15.51 -25.87 1.22
N THR A 519 16.32 -24.86 1.59
CA THR A 519 17.17 -24.95 2.78
C THR A 519 16.31 -24.89 4.03
N LYS A 520 16.02 -26.07 4.60
CA LYS A 520 15.18 -26.20 5.80
C LYS A 520 15.88 -25.71 7.07
N GLU A 521 17.20 -25.71 7.08
CA GLU A 521 18.04 -25.27 8.19
C GLU A 521 19.40 -24.94 7.58
N ILE A 522 19.86 -23.69 7.73
CA ILE A 522 21.28 -23.39 7.65
C ILE A 522 21.68 -23.24 9.12
N ASP A 523 22.37 -24.25 9.63
CA ASP A 523 22.76 -24.34 11.03
C ASP A 523 23.91 -23.38 11.31
N GLY A 524 23.57 -22.23 11.90
CA GLY A 524 24.55 -21.19 12.16
C GLY A 524 24.14 -20.25 13.28
N ILE A 525 24.82 -20.34 14.43
CA ILE A 525 24.60 -19.46 15.58
C ILE A 525 25.29 -18.12 15.34
N TYR A 526 24.54 -17.02 15.21
CA TYR A 526 25.15 -15.68 15.14
C TYR A 526 24.53 -14.73 16.16
N LYS A 527 25.38 -13.98 16.85
CA LYS A 527 25.00 -12.74 17.54
C LYS A 527 25.50 -11.61 16.65
N ILE A 528 24.70 -10.56 16.46
CA ILE A 528 25.01 -9.36 15.67
C ILE A 528 26.39 -8.76 16.01
N ASN A 529 26.94 -9.07 17.18
CA ASN A 529 28.21 -8.55 17.69
C ASN A 529 29.28 -9.61 17.99
N SER A 530 29.17 -10.88 17.57
CA SER A 530 30.08 -11.94 18.10
C SER A 530 30.79 -12.83 17.09
N LYS A 531 30.40 -12.90 15.81
CA LYS A 531 31.10 -13.70 14.78
C LYS A 531 30.89 -13.13 13.37
N PRO A 532 31.80 -13.39 12.41
CA PRO A 532 31.58 -13.06 11.00
C PRO A 532 30.38 -13.83 10.43
N PRO A 533 29.59 -13.25 9.52
CA PRO A 533 28.41 -13.88 8.93
C PRO A 533 28.76 -15.14 8.12
N ILE A 534 27.81 -16.08 7.96
CA ILE A 534 27.92 -17.10 6.91
C ILE A 534 27.90 -16.39 5.57
N ILE A 535 28.97 -16.57 4.82
CA ILE A 535 29.02 -16.22 3.41
C ILE A 535 28.60 -17.49 2.69
N LEU A 536 27.33 -17.55 2.26
CA LEU A 536 26.92 -18.58 1.32
C LEU A 536 27.59 -18.27 -0.01
N ASP A 537 28.73 -18.93 -0.23
CA ASP A 537 29.38 -18.92 -1.52
C ASP A 537 28.67 -19.94 -2.41
N ARG A 538 27.90 -19.43 -3.37
CA ARG A 538 27.15 -20.24 -4.34
C ARG A 538 28.01 -21.22 -5.15
N PHE A 539 29.35 -21.06 -5.12
CA PHE A 539 30.30 -21.97 -5.77
C PHE A 539 30.83 -23.08 -4.85
N GLN A 540 30.44 -23.09 -3.57
CA GLN A 540 30.75 -24.18 -2.63
C GLN A 540 29.46 -24.68 -1.96
N PRO A 541 28.73 -25.62 -2.60
CA PRO A 541 27.47 -26.15 -2.06
C PRO A 541 27.62 -26.93 -0.74
N ASN A 542 28.86 -27.10 -0.26
CA ASN A 542 29.21 -27.92 0.91
C ASN A 542 29.97 -27.13 1.99
N GLN A 543 29.54 -25.93 2.36
CA GLN A 543 29.96 -25.37 3.66
C GLN A 543 28.75 -25.22 4.58
N PRO A 544 28.79 -25.86 5.77
CA PRO A 544 27.66 -25.96 6.70
C PRO A 544 27.23 -24.61 7.28
#